data_AF-X1U920-F1
#
_entry.id   AF-X1U920-F1
#
_cell.length_a   1.000
_cell.length_b   1.000
_cell.length_c   1.000
_cell.angle_alpha   90.00
_cell.angle_beta   90.00
_cell.angle_gamma   90.00
#
_symmetry.space_group_name_H-M   'P 1'
#
loop_
_entity.id
_entity.type
_entity.pdbx_description
1 polymer ?
#
loop_
_entity_poly.entity_id
_entity_poly.type
_entity_poly.pdbx_seq_one_letter_code
_entity_poly.pdbx_strand_id
1 'polypeptide(L)'
;MPRIEEMYAFVAEDSGPDDEGVIGMQTAPGDDGRCLWLPLVGADMARVDSLRPIAQGIGRQVGKKVTLVHFSNREDLEVIT
;
A
#
# COMPACT_ATOMS: atom_id res chain seq x y z
N MET A 1 10.46 -15.97 6.06
CA MET A 1 9.76 -14.74 6.47
C MET A 1 8.69 -15.14 7.48
N PRO A 2 8.50 -14.40 8.58
CA PRO A 2 7.48 -14.72 9.58
C PRO A 2 6.06 -14.57 9.01
N ARG A 3 5.08 -15.19 9.67
CA ARG A 3 3.66 -14.99 9.38
C ARG A 3 3.31 -13.51 9.61
N ILE A 4 2.50 -12.94 8.72
CA ILE A 4 2.00 -11.57 8.85
C ILE A 4 0.88 -11.57 9.90
N GLU A 5 1.07 -10.86 11.01
CA GLU A 5 0.06 -10.70 12.07
C GLU A 5 -0.56 -9.29 12.08
N GLU A 6 0.14 -8.32 11.50
CA GLU A 6 -0.29 -6.94 11.35
C GLU A 6 0.06 -6.42 9.96
N MET A 7 -0.65 -5.39 9.50
CA MET A 7 -0.44 -4.76 8.22
C MET A 7 -0.52 -3.26 8.35
N TYR A 8 0.42 -2.59 7.71
CA TYR A 8 0.46 -1.15 7.55
C TYR A 8 0.18 -0.81 6.10
N ALA A 9 -0.71 0.13 5.84
CA ALA A 9 -1.03 0.59 4.50
C ALA A 9 -0.90 2.12 4.41
N PHE A 10 -0.36 2.59 3.29
CA PHE A 10 -0.47 4.00 2.93
C PHE A 10 -1.78 4.20 2.18
N VAL A 11 -2.61 5.13 2.66
CA VAL A 11 -3.92 5.45 2.08
C VAL A 11 -4.01 6.92 1.72
N ALA A 12 -4.85 7.23 0.73
CA ALA A 12 -5.19 8.60 0.36
C ALA A 12 -6.71 8.73 0.19
N GLU A 13 -7.24 9.91 0.48
CA GLU A 13 -8.64 10.27 0.21
C GLU A 13 -8.92 10.15 -1.29
N ASP A 14 -10.02 9.51 -1.69
CA ASP A 14 -10.41 9.41 -3.09
C ASP A 14 -11.45 10.46 -3.47
N SER A 15 -12.73 10.26 -3.14
CA SER A 15 -13.85 11.14 -3.49
C SER A 15 -14.45 11.93 -2.31
N GLY A 16 -13.96 11.73 -1.08
CA GLY A 16 -14.42 12.43 0.12
C GLY A 16 -13.88 11.83 1.43
N PRO A 17 -14.20 12.40 2.60
CA PRO A 17 -13.55 12.06 3.87
C PRO A 17 -13.78 10.63 4.36
N ASP A 18 -14.84 9.97 3.87
CA ASP A 18 -15.17 8.57 4.19
C ASP A 18 -14.81 7.60 3.05
N ASP A 19 -14.06 8.09 2.04
CA ASP A 19 -13.66 7.33 0.85
C ASP A 19 -12.13 7.35 0.74
N GLU A 20 -11.49 6.24 1.11
CA GLU A 20 -10.03 6.08 1.08
C GLU A 20 -9.59 4.85 0.28
N GLY A 21 -8.45 4.98 -0.41
CA GLY A 21 -7.85 3.90 -1.18
C GLY A 21 -6.39 3.67 -0.79
N VAL A 22 -5.94 2.42 -0.84
CA VAL A 22 -4.52 2.07 -0.70
C VAL A 22 -3.77 2.56 -1.92
N ILE A 23 -2.75 3.39 -1.71
CA ILE A 23 -1.92 3.87 -2.81
C ILE A 23 -1.00 2.77 -3.32
N GLY A 24 -0.71 2.80 -4.62
CA GLY A 24 0.14 1.81 -5.28
C GLY A 24 1.20 2.45 -6.17
N MET A 25 2.20 1.65 -6.51
CA MET A 25 3.17 1.97 -7.54
C MET A 25 3.11 0.95 -8.67
N GLN A 26 3.37 1.41 -9.89
CA GLN A 26 3.45 0.55 -11.04
C GLN A 26 4.91 0.09 -11.23
N THR A 27 5.12 -1.20 -11.46
CA THR A 27 6.45 -1.72 -11.82
C THR A 27 6.85 -1.24 -13.22
N ALA A 28 8.14 -1.35 -13.53
CA ALA A 28 8.55 -1.33 -14.93
C ALA A 28 7.82 -2.44 -15.73
N PRO A 29 7.57 -2.24 -17.04
CA PRO A 29 7.04 -3.28 -17.89
C PRO A 29 7.93 -4.52 -17.86
N GLY A 30 7.33 -5.71 -17.74
CA GLY A 30 8.03 -6.98 -17.91
C GLY A 30 8.30 -7.30 -19.38
N ASP A 31 8.89 -8.47 -19.64
CA ASP A 31 9.20 -8.95 -21.00
C ASP A 31 7.95 -9.11 -21.88
N ASP A 32 6.77 -9.29 -21.26
CA ASP A 32 5.47 -9.35 -21.92
C ASP A 32 4.82 -7.96 -22.15
N GLY A 33 5.54 -6.89 -21.80
CA GLY A 33 5.09 -5.49 -21.90
C GLY A 33 4.07 -5.09 -20.83
N ARG A 34 3.74 -5.97 -19.87
CA ARG A 34 2.76 -5.67 -18.82
C ARG A 34 3.44 -5.07 -17.61
N CYS A 35 2.76 -4.12 -16.98
CA CYS A 35 3.17 -3.59 -15.68
C CYS A 35 2.29 -4.16 -14.57
N LEU A 36 2.88 -4.40 -13.40
CA LEU A 36 2.16 -4.82 -12.21
C LEU A 36 1.88 -3.60 -11.33
N TRP A 37 0.69 -3.58 -10.73
CA TRP A 37 0.37 -2.63 -9.67
C TRP A 37 0.69 -3.26 -8.32
N LEU A 38 1.56 -2.60 -7.56
CA LEU A 38 1.97 -3.04 -6.24
C LEU A 38 1.41 -2.08 -5.19
N PRO A 39 0.54 -2.56 -4.27
CA PRO A 39 0.08 -1.73 -3.17
C PRO A 39 1.23 -1.43 -2.21
N LEU A 40 1.25 -0.22 -1.66
CA LEU A 40 2.23 0.20 -0.67
C LEU A 40 1.80 -0.26 0.72
N VAL A 41 2.06 -1.54 1.00
CA VAL A 41 1.79 -2.19 2.28
C VAL A 41 3.05 -2.76 2.91
N GLY A 42 3.10 -2.80 4.24
CA GLY A 42 4.17 -3.40 5.02
C GLY A 42 3.62 -4.31 6.12
N ALA A 43 4.30 -5.43 6.36
CA ALA A 43 4.02 -6.31 7.51
C ALA A 43 4.81 -5.92 8.77
N ASP A 44 5.71 -4.93 8.65
CA ASP A 44 6.57 -4.43 9.71
C ASP A 44 7.05 -3.00 9.41
N MET A 45 7.51 -2.30 10.44
CA MET A 45 7.94 -0.90 10.31
C MET A 45 9.18 -0.69 9.45
N ALA A 46 10.09 -1.67 9.35
CA ALA A 46 11.26 -1.54 8.47
C ALA A 46 10.82 -1.52 7.00
N ARG A 47 9.82 -2.33 6.63
CA ARG A 47 9.18 -2.24 5.31
C ARG A 47 8.47 -0.89 5.12
N VAL A 48 7.67 -0.45 6.10
CA VAL A 48 6.98 0.85 6.04
C VAL A 48 7.97 1.98 5.78
N ASP A 49 9.08 2.02 6.51
CA ASP A 49 10.07 3.07 6.37
C ASP A 49 10.77 3.05 5.02
N SER A 50 10.99 1.87 4.42
CA SER A 50 11.51 1.76 3.06
C SER A 50 10.53 2.29 2.00
N LEU A 51 9.22 2.20 2.25
CA LEU A 51 8.16 2.64 1.33
C LEU A 51 7.79 4.12 1.53
N ARG A 52 8.08 4.69 2.70
CA ARG A 52 7.70 6.05 3.08
C ARG A 52 8.13 7.13 2.07
N PRO A 53 9.36 7.12 1.51
CA PRO A 53 9.75 8.13 0.51
C PRO A 53 8.90 8.05 -0.77
N ILE A 54 8.51 6.84 -1.18
CA ILE A 54 7.67 6.62 -2.37
C ILE A 54 6.25 7.16 -2.10
N ALA A 55 5.68 6.81 -0.95
CA ALA A 55 4.36 7.30 -0.53
C ALA A 55 4.32 8.84 -0.46
N GLN A 56 5.36 9.47 0.09
CA GLN A 56 5.51 10.93 0.11
C GLN A 56 5.59 11.52 -1.30
N GLY A 57 6.33 10.88 -2.21
CA GLY A 57 6.43 11.29 -3.61
C GLY A 57 5.08 11.27 -4.31
N ILE A 58 4.34 10.17 -4.15
CA ILE A 58 2.99 10.01 -4.72
C ILE A 58 2.06 11.10 -4.18
N GLY A 59 1.99 11.28 -2.85
CA GLY A 59 1.14 12.30 -2.24
C GLY A 59 1.40 13.71 -2.79
N ARG A 60 2.68 14.06 -2.99
CA ARG A 60 3.06 15.34 -3.63
C ARG A 60 2.61 15.41 -5.10
N GLN A 61 2.79 14.34 -5.86
CA GLN A 61 2.43 14.29 -7.28
C GLN A 61 0.93 14.43 -7.51
N VAL A 62 0.11 13.78 -6.68
CA VAL A 62 -1.35 13.83 -6.80
C VAL A 62 -1.99 15.00 -6.03
N GLY A 63 -1.20 15.72 -5.22
CA GLY A 63 -1.69 16.83 -4.39
C GLY A 63 -2.61 16.39 -3.24
N LYS A 64 -2.53 15.12 -2.82
CA LYS A 64 -3.37 14.55 -1.76
C LYS A 64 -2.55 14.22 -0.52
N LYS A 65 -3.20 14.31 0.65
CA LYS A 65 -2.62 13.82 1.91
C LYS A 65 -2.55 12.30 1.88
N VAL A 66 -1.41 11.76 2.28
CA VAL A 66 -1.22 10.31 2.47
C VAL A 66 -1.14 10.02 3.96
N THR A 67 -1.94 9.05 4.41
CA THR A 67 -2.03 8.61 5.81
C THR A 67 -1.45 7.20 5.91
N LEU A 68 -0.75 6.91 7.01
CA LEU A 68 -0.32 5.54 7.36
C LEU A 68 -1.34 4.97 8.34
N VAL A 69 -2.01 3.88 7.95
CA VAL A 69 -2.95 3.14 8.80
C VAL A 69 -2.36 1.79 9.20
N HIS A 70 -2.72 1.33 10.39
CA HIS A 70 -2.29 0.08 10.98
C HIS A 70 -3.51 -0.81 11.25
N PHE A 71 -3.50 -2.01 10.67
CA PHE A 71 -4.47 -3.06 10.86
C PHE A 71 -3.80 -4.20 11.63
N SER A 72 -4.29 -4.49 12.83
CA SER A 72 -3.70 -5.49 13.73
C SER A 72 -4.57 -6.73 13.95
N ASN A 73 -5.80 -6.73 13.44
CA ASN A 73 -6.71 -7.87 13.57
C ASN A 73 -6.64 -8.72 12.31
N ARG A 74 -5.93 -9.85 12.38
CA ARG A 74 -5.90 -10.82 11.30
C ARG A 74 -7.11 -11.77 11.39
N GLU A 75 -7.84 -11.86 10.30
CA GLU A 75 -8.89 -12.86 10.08
C GLU A 75 -8.63 -13.56 8.75
N ASP A 76 -8.51 -14.90 8.78
CA ASP A 76 -8.32 -15.70 7.57
C ASP A 76 -9.72 -16.04 7.01
N LEU A 77 -10.16 -15.32 5.97
CA LEU A 77 -11.52 -15.46 5.41
C LEU A 77 -11.66 -16.63 4.43
N GLU A 78 -10.72 -16.78 3.51
CA GLU A 78 -10.73 -17.83 2.48
C GLU A 78 -9.33 -18.09 1.90
N VAL A 79 -9.19 -19.18 1.15
CA VAL A 79 -7.98 -19.52 0.37
C VAL A 79 -8.36 -19.58 -1.11
N ILE A 80 -7.73 -18.75 -1.93
CA ILE A 80 -7.92 -18.69 -3.39
C ILE A 80 -6.76 -19.43 -4.07
N THR A 81 -7.06 -20.32 -5.02
CA THR A 81 -6.09 -21.11 -5.79
C THR A 81 -6.24 -20.89 -7.29
#